data_AF-A0A854NM70-F1
#
_entry.id   AF-A0A854NM70-F1
#
_cell.length_a   1.000
_cell.length_b   1.000
_cell.length_c   1.000
_cell.angle_alpha   90.00
_cell.angle_beta   90.00
_cell.angle_gamma   90.00
#
_symmetry.space_group_name_H-M   'P 1'
#
loop_
_entity.id
_entity.type
_entity.pdbx_description
1 polymer ?
#
loop_
_entity_poly.entity_id
_entity_poly.type
_entity_poly.pdbx_seq_one_letter_code
_entity_poly.pdbx_strand_id
1 'polypeptide(L)'
;MDPVIKLVAHAQEMSMTIPRRQACMVYGKLNVTLKKGDVQEERDKRVTDGYVHIPEDMPQGRFDFGFTREDADVNIGTGQSTYELALDTAARRITGQVLFEQDIIAPGFGDWRPLIDFSCGDLVGVRIWGKELVLPVTSITRETTGWRAHVGGQLINDRRKIISENRKILADIESERRERMNEIGAISSVASAASVAAKDADAKAETADGKAEDALEKWRRQKDQLDKVQSDLIEKNTQWNRIQDRGLNELAAQQEAMKRYVDLSRPSSVTVSTWDPVWAGPVQVSYPSRNQVELYLKHSPYIIGASVLGIARVNALSGYSFSFTADMTAGQTFTPQVGGFESFNQVSVTVHPIVNFAAILSEERRKRGLQ
;
A
#
# COMPACT_ATOMS: atom_id res chain seq x y z
N MET A 1 -55.05 -62.21 4.61
CA MET A 1 -54.26 -63.46 4.49
C MET A 1 -53.99 -63.62 3.02
N ASP A 2 -52.85 -63.12 2.57
CA ASP A 2 -52.50 -63.14 1.15
C ASP A 2 -52.29 -64.60 0.71
N PRO A 3 -52.76 -64.99 -0.48
CA PRO A 3 -52.55 -66.34 -0.97
C PRO A 3 -51.04 -66.59 -1.06
N VAL A 4 -50.54 -67.53 -0.27
CA VAL A 4 -49.15 -67.97 -0.36
C VAL A 4 -48.97 -68.55 -1.75
N ILE A 5 -48.18 -67.87 -2.60
CA ILE A 5 -47.94 -68.24 -3.99
C ILE A 5 -47.28 -69.62 -3.99
N LYS A 6 -47.90 -70.58 -4.68
CA LYS A 6 -47.45 -71.98 -4.68
C LYS A 6 -46.84 -72.34 -6.01
N LEU A 7 -45.55 -72.66 -6.00
CA LEU A 7 -44.79 -73.10 -7.16
C LEU A 7 -44.50 -74.61 -7.04
N VAL A 8 -44.50 -75.31 -8.17
CA VAL A 8 -44.27 -76.76 -8.22
C VAL A 8 -42.90 -77.06 -8.80
N ALA A 9 -42.11 -77.80 -8.02
CA ALA A 9 -40.77 -78.24 -8.37
C ALA A 9 -40.80 -79.34 -9.45
N HIS A 10 -40.08 -79.14 -10.57
CA HIS A 10 -39.76 -80.23 -11.51
C HIS A 10 -38.47 -80.94 -11.12
N ALA A 11 -38.50 -82.27 -11.06
CA ALA A 11 -37.45 -83.10 -10.46
C ALA A 11 -36.11 -83.17 -11.24
N GLN A 12 -36.03 -82.62 -12.46
CA GLN A 12 -34.86 -82.81 -13.34
C GLN A 12 -33.64 -81.96 -12.98
N GLU A 13 -33.81 -80.81 -12.30
CA GLU A 13 -32.72 -79.88 -11.94
C GLU A 13 -32.75 -79.52 -10.45
N MET A 14 -32.99 -80.51 -9.58
CA MET A 14 -33.05 -80.28 -8.13
C MET A 14 -31.69 -80.55 -7.48
N SER A 15 -31.08 -79.51 -6.89
CA SER A 15 -29.89 -79.67 -6.04
C SER A 15 -30.26 -79.40 -4.57
N MET A 16 -30.29 -80.46 -3.77
CA MET A 16 -30.40 -80.34 -2.33
C MET A 16 -29.05 -80.67 -1.71
N THR A 17 -28.35 -79.63 -1.24
CA THR A 17 -27.10 -79.81 -0.51
C THR A 17 -27.44 -79.84 0.98
N ILE A 18 -27.36 -81.02 1.59
CA ILE A 18 -27.40 -81.16 3.04
C ILE A 18 -25.94 -81.15 3.52
N PRO A 19 -25.41 -80.01 4.01
CA PRO A 19 -24.09 -80.01 4.60
C PRO A 19 -24.06 -80.93 5.82
N ARG A 20 -22.96 -81.65 6.01
CA ARG A 20 -22.75 -82.47 7.21
C ARG A 20 -22.73 -81.55 8.43
N ARG A 21 -23.46 -81.94 9.49
CA ARG A 21 -23.33 -81.29 10.80
C ARG A 21 -21.93 -81.59 11.34
N GLN A 22 -21.08 -80.58 11.40
CA GLN A 22 -19.75 -80.65 12.00
C GLN A 22 -19.74 -79.80 13.27
N ALA A 23 -19.00 -80.23 14.29
CA ALA A 23 -18.68 -79.39 15.42
C ALA A 23 -17.69 -78.33 14.94
N CYS A 24 -17.94 -77.04 15.12
CA CYS A 24 -17.01 -76.02 14.65
C CYS A 24 -16.84 -74.87 15.64
N MET A 25 -15.58 -74.45 15.79
CA MET A 25 -15.16 -73.35 16.64
C MET A 25 -14.97 -72.10 15.78
N VAL A 26 -15.42 -70.96 16.29
CA VAL A 26 -15.32 -69.67 15.58
C VAL A 26 -14.12 -68.92 16.13
N TYR A 27 -13.24 -68.44 15.27
CA TYR A 27 -12.13 -67.60 15.69
C TYR A 27 -11.97 -66.42 14.74
N GLY A 28 -11.36 -65.34 15.20
CA GLY A 28 -11.06 -64.24 14.31
C GLY A 28 -10.42 -63.06 15.00
N LYS A 29 -10.11 -62.05 14.20
CA LYS A 29 -9.55 -60.79 14.67
C LYS A 29 -10.65 -59.94 15.30
N LEU A 30 -10.35 -59.31 16.43
CA LEU A 30 -11.20 -58.31 17.05
C LEU A 30 -10.65 -56.91 16.69
N ASN A 31 -11.31 -56.19 15.79
CA ASN A 31 -10.95 -54.80 15.49
C ASN A 31 -11.71 -53.85 16.41
N VAL A 32 -11.01 -53.16 17.29
CA VAL A 32 -11.60 -52.18 18.20
C VAL A 32 -11.35 -50.77 17.67
N THR A 33 -12.41 -50.03 17.36
CA THR A 33 -12.32 -48.62 16.98
C THR A 33 -12.59 -47.76 18.22
N LEU A 34 -11.57 -47.01 18.67
CA LEU A 34 -11.63 -46.17 19.86
C LEU A 34 -12.34 -44.83 19.59
N LYS A 35 -12.76 -44.14 20.67
CA LYS A 35 -13.28 -42.77 20.58
C LYS A 35 -12.19 -41.80 20.15
N LYS A 36 -12.58 -40.73 19.44
CA LYS A 36 -11.67 -39.66 19.01
C LYS A 36 -11.05 -38.99 20.25
N GLY A 37 -9.78 -39.32 20.55
CA GLY A 37 -9.02 -38.80 21.70
C GLY A 37 -8.35 -39.86 22.57
N ASP A 38 -8.76 -41.13 22.45
CA ASP A 38 -8.16 -42.23 23.22
C ASP A 38 -7.02 -42.87 22.44
N VAL A 39 -5.85 -42.98 23.07
CA VAL A 39 -4.66 -43.63 22.49
C VAL A 39 -4.64 -45.08 22.97
N GLN A 40 -4.60 -46.03 22.03
CA GLN A 40 -4.37 -47.43 22.35
C GLN A 40 -2.92 -47.58 22.87
N GLU A 41 -2.71 -48.27 24.00
CA GLU A 41 -1.36 -48.59 24.45
C GLU A 41 -0.56 -49.25 23.32
N GLU A 42 0.67 -48.79 23.11
CA GLU A 42 1.53 -49.24 22.01
C GLU A 42 1.94 -50.70 22.25
N ARG A 43 1.15 -51.64 21.72
CA ARG A 43 1.46 -53.08 21.69
C ARG A 43 2.17 -53.45 20.39
N ASP A 44 2.95 -54.52 20.46
CA ASP A 44 3.74 -55.05 19.35
C ASP A 44 2.88 -55.23 18.07
N LYS A 45 3.26 -54.54 16.99
CA LYS A 45 2.56 -54.54 15.68
C LYS A 45 2.50 -55.93 15.02
N ARG A 46 3.24 -56.91 15.54
CA ARG A 46 3.22 -58.31 15.08
C ARG A 46 2.09 -59.14 15.70
N VAL A 47 1.47 -58.67 16.78
CA VAL A 47 0.43 -59.39 17.50
C VAL A 47 -0.91 -58.70 17.28
N THR A 48 -1.94 -59.49 17.05
CA THR A 48 -3.30 -59.01 16.82
C THR A 48 -4.22 -59.64 17.85
N ASP A 49 -5.05 -58.83 18.49
CA ASP A 49 -6.07 -59.31 19.41
C ASP A 49 -7.11 -60.12 18.62
N GLY A 50 -7.23 -61.39 18.99
CA GLY A 50 -8.20 -62.31 18.41
C GLY A 50 -9.11 -62.89 19.48
N TYR A 51 -10.22 -63.47 19.04
CA TYR A 51 -11.14 -64.19 19.88
C TYR A 51 -11.30 -65.63 19.38
N VAL A 52 -11.65 -66.52 20.30
CA VAL A 52 -12.11 -67.87 20.00
C VAL A 52 -13.40 -68.09 20.77
N HIS A 53 -14.45 -68.48 20.07
CA HIS A 53 -15.75 -68.78 20.66
C HIS A 53 -16.12 -70.24 20.38
N ILE A 54 -16.53 -70.92 21.45
CA ILE A 54 -17.00 -72.30 21.44
C ILE A 54 -18.51 -72.23 21.68
N PRO A 55 -19.35 -72.51 20.67
CA PRO A 55 -20.80 -72.51 20.84
C PRO A 55 -21.24 -73.54 21.89
N GLU A 56 -22.19 -73.17 22.77
CA GLU A 56 -22.69 -74.06 23.84
C GLU A 56 -23.46 -75.27 23.27
N ASP A 57 -24.21 -75.08 22.17
CA ASP A 57 -25.02 -76.12 21.51
C ASP A 57 -24.25 -76.91 20.43
N MET A 58 -23.00 -77.28 20.70
CA MET A 58 -22.15 -77.98 19.72
C MET A 58 -22.63 -79.43 19.49
N PRO A 59 -22.91 -79.85 18.24
CA PRO A 59 -23.33 -81.23 17.95
C PRO A 59 -22.19 -82.23 18.23
N GLN A 60 -22.42 -83.19 19.14
CA GLN A 60 -21.44 -84.23 19.48
C GLN A 60 -21.41 -85.35 18.41
N GLY A 61 -20.72 -85.09 17.30
CA GLY A 61 -20.41 -86.08 16.26
C GLY A 61 -19.07 -86.78 16.52
N ARG A 62 -18.92 -88.04 16.08
CA ARG A 62 -17.81 -88.90 16.52
C ARG A 62 -16.44 -88.58 15.90
N PHE A 63 -16.30 -87.78 14.83
CA PHE A 63 -14.98 -87.61 14.16
C PHE A 63 -14.61 -86.30 13.41
N ASP A 64 -15.40 -85.21 13.36
CA ASP A 64 -14.98 -83.99 12.61
C ASP A 64 -15.16 -82.69 13.42
N PHE A 65 -14.05 -81.99 13.69
CA PHE A 65 -14.03 -80.59 14.19
C PHE A 65 -13.57 -79.65 13.07
N GLY A 66 -14.34 -78.60 12.80
CA GLY A 66 -13.98 -77.52 11.87
C GLY A 66 -13.58 -76.23 12.60
N PHE A 67 -12.82 -75.38 11.93
CA PHE A 67 -12.56 -74.01 12.40
C PHE A 67 -13.07 -73.03 11.34
N THR A 68 -13.93 -72.09 11.74
CA THR A 68 -14.39 -71.02 10.85
C THR A 68 -13.80 -69.71 11.31
N ARG A 69 -13.18 -68.99 10.38
CA ARG A 69 -12.68 -67.65 10.63
C ARG A 69 -13.76 -66.61 10.35
N GLU A 70 -14.10 -65.78 11.33
CA GLU A 70 -14.92 -64.59 11.16
C GLU A 70 -14.33 -63.46 12.01
N ASP A 71 -13.96 -62.35 11.39
CA ASP A 71 -13.40 -61.20 12.09
C ASP A 71 -14.56 -60.29 12.58
N ALA A 72 -14.41 -59.70 13.76
CA ALA A 72 -15.46 -58.89 14.40
C ALA A 72 -14.98 -57.46 14.66
N ASP A 73 -15.85 -56.49 14.38
CA ASP A 73 -15.60 -55.07 14.62
C ASP A 73 -16.41 -54.56 15.83
N VAL A 74 -15.73 -53.88 16.75
CA VAL A 74 -16.33 -53.20 17.91
C VAL A 74 -15.97 -51.72 17.85
N ASN A 75 -16.98 -50.86 17.69
CA ASN A 75 -16.78 -49.42 17.69
C ASN A 75 -17.25 -48.82 19.04
N ILE A 76 -16.28 -48.44 19.88
CA ILE A 76 -16.54 -47.84 21.20
C ILE A 76 -17.10 -46.42 21.05
N GLY A 77 -16.78 -45.72 19.96
CA GLY A 77 -17.29 -44.38 19.67
C GLY A 77 -18.79 -44.32 19.45
N THR A 78 -19.35 -45.33 18.78
CA THR A 78 -20.77 -45.43 18.50
C THR A 78 -21.50 -46.42 19.41
N GLY A 79 -20.79 -47.19 20.24
CA GLY A 79 -21.36 -48.22 21.12
C GLY A 79 -21.86 -49.46 20.38
N GLN A 80 -21.41 -49.68 19.15
CA GLN A 80 -21.87 -50.77 18.29
C GLN A 80 -20.86 -51.91 18.26
N SER A 81 -21.34 -53.14 18.37
CA SER A 81 -20.54 -54.36 18.28
C SER A 81 -21.14 -55.30 17.25
N THR A 82 -20.34 -55.70 16.26
CA THR A 82 -20.70 -56.74 15.30
C THR A 82 -20.30 -58.14 15.79
N TYR A 83 -19.69 -58.22 16.97
CA TYR A 83 -19.20 -59.46 17.59
C TYR A 83 -20.29 -60.53 17.72
N GLU A 84 -21.41 -60.18 18.34
CA GLU A 84 -22.54 -61.11 18.51
C GLU A 84 -23.14 -61.55 17.18
N LEU A 85 -23.15 -60.66 16.17
CA LEU A 85 -23.64 -60.98 14.84
C LEU A 85 -22.69 -61.93 14.11
N ALA A 86 -21.38 -61.75 14.25
CA ALA A 86 -20.36 -62.63 13.70
C ALA A 86 -20.45 -64.04 14.31
N LEU A 87 -20.64 -64.12 15.64
CA LEU A 87 -20.85 -65.38 16.35
C LEU A 87 -22.13 -66.09 15.90
N ASP A 88 -23.25 -65.39 15.84
CA ASP A 88 -24.54 -65.93 15.39
C ASP A 88 -24.46 -66.44 13.94
N THR A 89 -23.80 -65.68 13.06
CA THR A 89 -23.64 -66.02 11.64
C THR A 89 -22.80 -67.28 11.47
N ALA A 90 -21.71 -67.37 12.23
CA ALA A 90 -20.84 -68.54 12.23
C ALA A 90 -21.55 -69.76 12.83
N ALA A 91 -22.21 -69.65 13.99
CA ALA A 91 -22.99 -70.74 14.61
C ALA A 91 -24.09 -71.29 13.67
N ARG A 92 -24.70 -70.41 12.87
CA ARG A 92 -25.74 -70.78 11.89
C ARG A 92 -25.18 -71.49 10.65
N ARG A 93 -23.96 -71.20 10.22
CA ARG A 93 -23.28 -72.00 9.17
C ARG A 93 -22.98 -73.43 9.66
N ILE A 94 -22.69 -73.57 10.95
CA ILE A 94 -22.24 -74.82 11.58
C ILE A 94 -23.39 -75.82 11.81
N THR A 95 -24.60 -75.33 12.06
CA THR A 95 -25.79 -76.16 12.36
C THR A 95 -26.31 -76.99 11.17
N GLY A 96 -25.63 -76.93 10.02
CA GLY A 96 -25.93 -77.75 8.85
C GLY A 96 -27.27 -77.37 8.22
N GLN A 97 -27.38 -76.11 7.79
CA GLN A 97 -28.60 -75.62 7.14
C GLN A 97 -28.71 -76.22 5.73
N VAL A 98 -29.89 -76.75 5.42
CA VAL A 98 -30.18 -77.32 4.10
C VAL A 98 -30.17 -76.19 3.08
N LEU A 99 -29.19 -76.21 2.18
CA LEU A 99 -29.19 -75.32 1.03
C LEU A 99 -30.09 -75.99 -0.01
N PHE A 100 -31.25 -75.38 -0.20
CA PHE A 100 -32.17 -75.79 -1.25
C PHE A 100 -32.08 -74.75 -2.37
N GLU A 101 -31.74 -75.23 -3.56
CA GLU A 101 -31.72 -74.45 -4.79
C GLU A 101 -32.57 -75.16 -5.82
N GLN A 102 -33.44 -74.40 -6.46
CA GLN A 102 -34.21 -74.93 -7.58
C GLN A 102 -34.54 -73.85 -8.60
N ASP A 103 -34.30 -74.20 -9.85
CA ASP A 103 -34.91 -73.54 -10.98
C ASP A 103 -36.33 -74.05 -11.22
N ILE A 104 -37.29 -73.13 -11.20
CA ILE A 104 -38.67 -73.39 -11.58
C ILE A 104 -38.89 -72.82 -12.97
N ILE A 105 -39.22 -73.71 -13.92
CA ILE A 105 -39.56 -73.37 -15.30
C ILE A 105 -41.07 -73.17 -15.47
N ALA A 106 -41.49 -72.57 -16.59
CA ALA A 106 -42.88 -72.16 -16.85
C ALA A 106 -44.00 -73.15 -16.45
N PRO A 107 -43.92 -74.47 -16.71
CA PRO A 107 -44.94 -75.42 -16.26
C PRO A 107 -45.12 -75.51 -14.73
N GLY A 108 -44.08 -75.16 -13.97
CA GLY A 108 -44.05 -75.18 -12.51
C GLY A 108 -44.65 -73.93 -11.84
N PHE A 109 -44.97 -72.87 -12.60
CA PHE A 109 -45.60 -71.68 -12.04
C PHE A 109 -47.12 -71.79 -11.85
N GLY A 110 -47.77 -72.76 -12.50
CA GLY A 110 -49.23 -72.86 -12.51
C GLY A 110 -49.87 -71.60 -13.09
N ASP A 111 -50.79 -70.98 -12.34
CA ASP A 111 -51.49 -69.75 -12.74
C ASP A 111 -50.71 -68.46 -12.41
N TRP A 112 -49.58 -68.55 -11.73
CA TRP A 112 -48.82 -67.40 -11.24
C TRP A 112 -47.83 -66.88 -12.28
N ARG A 113 -47.80 -65.57 -12.52
CA ARG A 113 -46.93 -64.95 -13.52
C ARG A 113 -45.73 -64.25 -12.86
N PRO A 114 -44.49 -64.59 -13.29
CA PRO A 114 -43.30 -63.89 -12.82
C PRO A 114 -43.35 -62.38 -13.14
N LEU A 115 -42.80 -61.55 -12.24
CA LEU A 115 -42.77 -60.07 -12.30
C LEU A 115 -44.13 -59.36 -12.22
N ILE A 116 -45.24 -60.09 -12.19
CA ILE A 116 -46.58 -59.53 -12.00
C ILE A 116 -47.13 -59.99 -10.65
N ASP A 117 -47.16 -61.30 -10.44
CA ASP A 117 -47.76 -61.89 -9.23
C ASP A 117 -46.69 -62.17 -8.16
N PHE A 118 -45.41 -62.34 -8.53
CA PHE A 118 -44.26 -62.42 -7.61
C PHE A 118 -43.00 -61.81 -8.22
N SER A 119 -42.14 -61.24 -7.37
CA SER A 119 -40.91 -60.54 -7.74
C SER A 119 -39.68 -61.09 -7.00
N CYS A 120 -38.48 -60.65 -7.39
CA CYS A 120 -37.25 -61.03 -6.69
C CYS A 120 -37.30 -60.51 -5.24
N GLY A 121 -37.10 -61.40 -4.27
CA GLY A 121 -37.21 -61.12 -2.84
C GLY A 121 -38.51 -61.58 -2.18
N ASP A 122 -39.54 -61.94 -2.97
CA ASP A 122 -40.81 -62.44 -2.44
C ASP A 122 -40.70 -63.90 -1.97
N LEU A 123 -41.48 -64.26 -0.94
CA LEU A 123 -41.54 -65.61 -0.37
C LEU A 123 -42.60 -66.44 -1.11
N VAL A 124 -42.18 -67.56 -1.68
CA VAL A 124 -43.03 -68.50 -2.42
C VAL A 124 -43.00 -69.88 -1.77
N GLY A 125 -44.14 -70.56 -1.72
CA GLY A 125 -44.27 -71.94 -1.27
C GLY A 125 -43.92 -72.91 -2.39
N VAL A 126 -42.77 -73.54 -2.32
CA VAL A 126 -42.34 -74.56 -3.30
C VAL A 126 -42.75 -75.95 -2.82
N ARG A 127 -43.53 -76.67 -3.63
CA ARG A 127 -43.98 -78.03 -3.30
C ARG A 127 -43.04 -79.08 -3.88
N ILE A 128 -42.39 -79.85 -3.01
CA ILE A 128 -41.45 -80.94 -3.35
C ILE A 128 -41.85 -82.20 -2.59
N TRP A 129 -41.99 -83.33 -3.31
CA TRP A 129 -42.31 -84.64 -2.72
C TRP A 129 -43.46 -84.64 -1.70
N GLY A 130 -44.51 -83.85 -1.98
CA GLY A 130 -45.70 -83.75 -1.12
C GLY A 130 -45.55 -82.82 0.10
N LYS A 131 -44.38 -82.20 0.31
CA LYS A 131 -44.16 -81.17 1.35
C LYS A 131 -44.00 -79.78 0.73
N GLU A 132 -44.43 -78.75 1.47
CA GLU A 132 -44.36 -77.35 1.06
C GLU A 132 -43.25 -76.64 1.83
N LEU A 133 -42.31 -76.03 1.11
CA LEU A 133 -41.17 -75.28 1.65
C LEU A 133 -41.31 -73.81 1.26
N VAL A 134 -41.26 -72.90 2.24
CA VAL A 134 -41.33 -71.46 1.97
C VAL A 134 -39.92 -70.95 1.69
N LEU A 135 -39.68 -70.48 0.47
CA LEU A 135 -38.35 -70.07 -0.01
C LEU A 135 -38.43 -68.71 -0.71
N PRO A 136 -37.38 -67.88 -0.62
CA PRO A 136 -37.33 -66.61 -1.34
C PRO A 136 -36.97 -66.82 -2.82
N VAL A 137 -37.57 -66.02 -3.70
CA VAL A 137 -37.17 -65.94 -5.11
C VAL A 137 -35.91 -65.10 -5.23
N THR A 138 -34.81 -65.69 -5.70
CA THR A 138 -33.49 -65.02 -5.75
C THR A 138 -33.17 -64.43 -7.12
N SER A 139 -33.68 -65.01 -8.20
CA SER A 139 -33.59 -64.40 -9.53
C SER A 139 -34.73 -64.84 -10.43
N ILE A 140 -35.09 -63.99 -11.38
CA ILE A 140 -36.07 -64.31 -12.43
C ILE A 140 -35.40 -63.98 -13.77
N THR A 141 -35.19 -65.00 -14.59
CA THR A 141 -34.54 -64.90 -15.90
C THR A 141 -35.54 -65.21 -17.00
N ARG A 142 -35.48 -64.46 -18.11
CA ARG A 142 -36.29 -64.73 -19.30
C ARG A 142 -35.45 -65.47 -20.33
N GLU A 143 -35.82 -66.70 -20.64
CA GLU A 143 -35.22 -67.51 -21.70
C GLU A 143 -36.09 -67.47 -22.96
N THR A 144 -35.53 -67.90 -24.09
CA THR A 144 -36.25 -68.01 -25.38
C THR A 144 -37.46 -68.95 -25.32
N THR A 145 -37.48 -69.89 -24.38
CA THR A 145 -38.53 -70.90 -24.19
C THR A 145 -39.53 -70.56 -23.08
N GLY A 146 -39.31 -69.48 -22.31
CA GLY A 146 -40.20 -69.08 -21.23
C GLY A 146 -39.48 -68.35 -20.09
N TRP A 147 -40.20 -68.12 -18.99
CA TRP A 147 -39.61 -67.58 -17.77
C TRP A 147 -39.02 -68.70 -16.91
N ARG A 148 -37.91 -68.40 -16.25
CA ARG A 148 -37.24 -69.24 -15.25
C ARG A 148 -37.14 -68.43 -13.96
N ALA A 149 -37.66 -68.95 -12.87
CA ALA A 149 -37.51 -68.33 -11.55
C ALA A 149 -36.60 -69.23 -10.71
N HIS A 150 -35.50 -68.67 -10.27
CA HIS A 150 -34.59 -69.31 -9.35
C HIS A 150 -35.06 -69.05 -7.93
N VAL A 151 -35.34 -70.13 -7.20
CA VAL A 151 -35.88 -70.08 -5.85
C VAL A 151 -34.92 -70.77 -4.90
N GLY A 152 -34.63 -70.11 -3.77
CA GLY A 152 -33.58 -70.55 -2.85
C GLY A 152 -32.19 -70.07 -3.23
N GLY A 153 -31.14 -70.72 -2.71
CA GLY A 153 -29.74 -70.30 -2.90
C GLY A 153 -29.23 -69.20 -1.97
N GLN A 154 -30.08 -68.74 -1.05
CA GLN A 154 -29.67 -67.96 0.12
C GLN A 154 -30.04 -68.71 1.39
N LEU A 155 -29.16 -68.64 2.41
CA LEU A 155 -29.46 -69.15 3.74
C LEU A 155 -30.77 -68.50 4.21
N ILE A 156 -31.77 -69.32 4.55
CA ILE A 156 -33.18 -68.95 4.77
C ILE A 156 -33.39 -67.85 5.85
N ASN A 157 -32.34 -67.38 6.55
CA ASN A 157 -32.43 -66.50 7.70
C ASN A 157 -31.58 -65.19 7.66
N ASP A 158 -31.11 -64.71 6.50
CA ASP A 158 -30.22 -63.51 6.44
C ASP A 158 -30.93 -62.14 6.62
N ARG A 159 -32.16 -62.12 7.16
CA ARG A 159 -32.95 -60.89 7.41
C ARG A 159 -32.28 -59.95 8.43
N ARG A 160 -31.45 -60.48 9.33
CA ARG A 160 -30.71 -59.69 10.33
C ARG A 160 -29.54 -58.92 9.69
N LYS A 161 -28.91 -59.46 8.65
CA LYS A 161 -27.82 -58.79 7.93
C LYS A 161 -28.33 -57.56 7.18
N ILE A 162 -29.48 -57.68 6.51
CA ILE A 162 -30.16 -56.54 5.87
C ILE A 162 -30.50 -55.44 6.90
N ILE A 163 -31.00 -55.82 8.08
CA ILE A 163 -31.30 -54.85 9.16
C ILE A 163 -30.01 -54.17 9.67
N SER A 164 -28.90 -54.90 9.79
CA SER A 164 -27.62 -54.31 10.19
C SER A 164 -27.04 -53.38 9.13
N GLU A 165 -27.15 -53.72 7.84
CA GLU A 165 -26.69 -52.89 6.73
C GLU A 165 -27.51 -51.59 6.65
N ASN A 166 -28.84 -51.67 6.79
CA ASN A 166 -29.70 -50.48 6.81
C ASN A 166 -29.44 -49.58 8.03
N ARG A 167 -29.16 -50.15 9.21
CA ARG A 167 -28.77 -49.37 10.40
C ARG A 167 -27.44 -48.65 10.20
N LYS A 168 -26.49 -49.28 9.51
CA LYS A 168 -25.19 -48.67 9.18
C LYS A 168 -25.38 -47.50 8.22
N ILE A 169 -26.16 -47.68 7.16
CA ILE A 169 -26.47 -46.62 6.18
C ILE A 169 -27.13 -45.41 6.86
N LEU A 170 -28.11 -45.63 7.75
CA LEU A 170 -28.76 -44.54 8.47
C LEU A 170 -27.80 -43.79 9.40
N ALA A 171 -26.90 -44.51 10.07
CA ALA A 171 -25.88 -43.90 10.93
C ALA A 171 -24.89 -43.05 10.12
N ASP A 172 -24.48 -43.53 8.94
CA ASP A 172 -23.57 -42.82 8.03
C ASP A 172 -24.22 -41.54 7.46
N ILE A 173 -25.51 -41.58 7.11
CA ILE A 173 -26.26 -40.39 6.67
C ILE A 173 -26.34 -39.34 7.79
N GLU A 174 -26.55 -39.79 9.03
CA GLU A 174 -26.71 -38.88 10.17
C GLU A 174 -25.37 -38.24 10.60
N SER A 175 -24.26 -38.98 10.49
CA SER A 175 -22.92 -38.43 10.69
C SER A 175 -22.56 -37.43 9.59
N GLU A 176 -22.80 -37.76 8.33
CA GLU A 176 -22.54 -36.86 7.19
C GLU A 176 -23.38 -35.57 7.30
N ARG A 177 -24.65 -35.67 7.73
CA ARG A 177 -25.50 -34.50 7.95
C ARG A 177 -24.93 -33.57 9.03
N ARG A 178 -24.39 -34.13 10.12
CA ARG A 178 -23.76 -33.33 11.19
C ARG A 178 -22.48 -32.65 10.69
N GLU A 179 -21.65 -33.36 9.95
CA GLU A 179 -20.43 -32.81 9.36
C GLU A 179 -20.73 -31.65 8.40
N ARG A 180 -21.68 -31.84 7.47
CA ARG A 180 -22.09 -30.75 6.56
C ARG A 180 -22.67 -29.54 7.28
N MET A 181 -23.47 -29.73 8.34
CA MET A 181 -23.98 -28.59 9.12
C MET A 181 -22.87 -27.81 9.82
N ASN A 182 -21.86 -28.51 10.36
CA ASN A 182 -20.70 -27.87 10.97
C ASN A 182 -19.87 -27.10 9.93
N GLU A 183 -19.65 -27.67 8.74
CA GLU A 183 -18.96 -27.00 7.63
C GLU A 183 -19.69 -25.74 7.18
N ILE A 184 -21.02 -25.81 7.00
CA ILE A 184 -21.82 -24.63 6.62
C ILE A 184 -21.74 -23.54 7.70
N GLY A 185 -21.78 -23.92 8.99
CA GLY A 185 -21.60 -22.99 10.10
C GLY A 185 -20.22 -22.31 10.07
N ALA A 186 -19.17 -23.07 9.80
CA ALA A 186 -17.81 -22.55 9.67
C ALA A 186 -17.65 -21.63 8.43
N ILE A 187 -18.25 -21.98 7.30
CA ILE A 187 -18.24 -21.13 6.09
C ILE A 187 -18.98 -19.82 6.35
N SER A 188 -20.14 -19.88 6.99
CA SER A 188 -20.95 -18.69 7.33
C SER A 188 -20.20 -17.73 8.27
N SER A 189 -19.49 -18.27 9.27
CA SER A 189 -18.70 -17.44 10.19
C SER A 189 -17.51 -16.79 9.48
N VAL A 190 -16.80 -17.53 8.62
CA VAL A 190 -15.70 -17.00 7.79
C VAL A 190 -16.21 -15.93 6.83
N ALA A 191 -17.35 -16.16 6.17
CA ALA A 191 -17.94 -15.18 5.26
C ALA A 191 -18.37 -13.89 5.99
N SER A 192 -18.93 -14.03 7.19
CA SER A 192 -19.29 -12.88 8.02
C SER A 192 -18.06 -12.10 8.45
N ALA A 193 -16.99 -12.78 8.89
CA ALA A 193 -15.73 -12.15 9.25
C ALA A 193 -15.07 -11.45 8.05
N ALA A 194 -15.11 -12.06 6.87
CA ALA A 194 -14.61 -11.46 5.64
C ALA A 194 -15.40 -10.20 5.24
N SER A 195 -16.73 -10.21 5.40
CA SER A 195 -17.58 -9.05 5.14
C SER A 195 -17.26 -7.88 6.08
N VAL A 196 -17.02 -8.16 7.37
CA VAL A 196 -16.60 -7.15 8.34
C VAL A 196 -15.20 -6.60 7.99
N ALA A 197 -14.25 -7.49 7.69
CA ALA A 197 -12.91 -7.09 7.30
C ALA A 197 -12.88 -6.22 6.02
N ALA A 198 -13.75 -6.51 5.06
CA ALA A 198 -13.91 -5.70 3.85
C ALA A 198 -14.45 -4.30 4.18
N LYS A 199 -15.48 -4.19 5.01
CA LYS A 199 -16.01 -2.88 5.46
C LYS A 199 -14.98 -2.07 6.23
N ASP A 200 -14.20 -2.72 7.09
CA ASP A 200 -13.11 -2.06 7.83
C ASP A 200 -12.00 -1.60 6.89
N ALA A 201 -11.72 -2.35 5.82
CA ALA A 201 -10.75 -1.96 4.80
C ALA A 201 -11.25 -0.77 3.98
N ASP A 202 -12.51 -0.77 3.55
CA ASP A 202 -13.15 0.35 2.83
C ASP A 202 -13.14 1.63 3.68
N ALA A 203 -13.54 1.54 4.95
CA ALA A 203 -13.49 2.68 5.88
C ALA A 203 -12.06 3.21 6.06
N LYS A 204 -11.06 2.31 6.15
CA LYS A 204 -9.64 2.73 6.20
C LYS A 204 -9.21 3.40 4.91
N ALA A 205 -9.63 2.91 3.75
CA ALA A 205 -9.33 3.52 2.46
C ALA A 205 -9.92 4.93 2.35
N GLU A 206 -11.19 5.12 2.70
CA GLU A 206 -11.83 6.44 2.73
C GLU A 206 -11.10 7.43 3.66
N THR A 207 -10.68 6.98 4.84
CA THR A 207 -9.90 7.84 5.76
C THR A 207 -8.50 8.16 5.23
N ALA A 208 -7.90 7.26 4.45
CA ALA A 208 -6.59 7.47 3.84
C ALA A 208 -6.69 8.48 2.69
N ASP A 209 -7.72 8.37 1.85
CA ASP A 209 -8.01 9.30 0.75
C ASP A 209 -8.28 10.71 1.31
N GLY A 210 -9.10 10.84 2.35
CA GLY A 210 -9.34 12.14 3.00
C GLY A 210 -8.06 12.77 3.57
N LYS A 211 -7.18 11.97 4.19
CA LYS A 211 -5.87 12.47 4.66
C LYS A 211 -4.95 12.88 3.51
N ALA A 212 -5.01 12.19 2.38
CA ALA A 212 -4.22 12.52 1.20
C ALA A 212 -4.69 13.85 0.58
N GLU A 213 -6.01 14.07 0.48
CA GLU A 213 -6.59 15.33 0.02
C GLU A 213 -6.21 16.50 0.95
N ASP A 214 -6.34 16.33 2.28
CA ASP A 214 -5.92 17.32 3.27
C ASP A 214 -4.42 17.67 3.15
N ALA A 215 -3.58 16.66 2.92
CA ALA A 215 -2.14 16.85 2.74
C ALA A 215 -1.85 17.63 1.45
N LEU A 216 -2.55 17.32 0.35
CA LEU A 216 -2.43 18.03 -0.91
C LEU A 216 -2.89 19.48 -0.79
N GLU A 217 -3.98 19.76 -0.08
CA GLU A 217 -4.42 21.13 0.20
C GLU A 217 -3.39 21.91 1.01
N LYS A 218 -2.85 21.31 2.08
CA LYS A 218 -1.79 21.95 2.89
C LYS A 218 -0.56 22.24 2.05
N TRP A 219 -0.14 21.30 1.21
CA TRP A 219 0.99 21.48 0.32
C TRP A 219 0.76 22.62 -0.68
N ARG A 220 -0.43 22.70 -1.30
CA ARG A 220 -0.80 23.81 -2.20
C ARG A 220 -0.73 25.16 -1.49
N ARG A 221 -1.29 25.26 -0.28
CA ARG A 221 -1.24 26.51 0.52
C ARG A 221 0.20 26.90 0.87
N GLN A 222 1.04 25.94 1.24
CA GLN A 222 2.46 26.19 1.52
C GLN A 222 3.22 26.64 0.27
N LYS A 223 2.94 26.04 -0.88
CA LYS A 223 3.51 26.44 -2.16
C LYS A 223 3.13 27.87 -2.51
N ASP A 224 1.85 28.22 -2.44
CA ASP A 224 1.37 29.58 -2.74
C ASP A 224 1.97 30.62 -1.78
N GLN A 225 2.16 30.27 -0.51
CA GLN A 225 2.86 31.11 0.47
C GLN A 225 4.34 31.30 0.10
N LEU A 226 5.02 30.23 -0.30
CA LEU A 226 6.42 30.28 -0.70
C LEU A 226 6.60 31.14 -1.96
N ASP A 227 5.72 30.98 -2.95
CA ASP A 227 5.76 31.75 -4.20
C ASP A 227 5.57 33.25 -3.93
N LYS A 228 4.66 33.61 -3.01
CA LYS A 228 4.47 35.01 -2.55
C LYS A 228 5.72 35.56 -1.85
N VAL A 229 6.29 34.80 -0.92
CA VAL A 229 7.52 35.22 -0.22
C VAL A 229 8.67 35.40 -1.21
N GLN A 230 8.78 34.53 -2.21
CA GLN A 230 9.80 34.62 -3.24
C GLN A 230 9.59 35.86 -4.13
N SER A 231 8.36 36.15 -4.56
CA SER A 231 8.07 37.37 -5.34
C SER A 231 8.37 38.63 -4.54
N ASP A 232 7.97 38.67 -3.26
CA ASP A 232 8.24 39.80 -2.38
C ASP A 232 9.74 40.01 -2.18
N LEU A 233 10.50 38.93 -2.03
CA LEU A 233 11.95 38.99 -1.87
C LEU A 233 12.64 39.49 -3.15
N ILE A 234 12.20 39.05 -4.33
CA ILE A 234 12.69 39.55 -5.61
C ILE A 234 12.39 41.04 -5.73
N GLU A 235 11.16 41.47 -5.43
CA GLU A 235 10.79 42.89 -5.47
C GLU A 235 11.66 43.71 -4.52
N LYS A 236 11.83 43.26 -3.27
CA LYS A 236 12.68 43.93 -2.29
C LYS A 236 14.14 43.99 -2.72
N ASN A 237 14.67 42.95 -3.33
CA ASN A 237 16.03 42.95 -3.87
C ASN A 237 16.17 43.96 -5.01
N THR A 238 15.20 44.04 -5.92
CA THR A 238 15.23 45.08 -6.98
C THR A 238 15.12 46.50 -6.41
N GLN A 239 14.33 46.72 -5.36
CA GLN A 239 14.26 48.00 -4.66
C GLN A 239 15.60 48.34 -4.00
N TRP A 240 16.23 47.37 -3.34
CA TRP A 240 17.54 47.55 -2.71
C TRP A 240 18.63 47.90 -3.71
N ASN A 241 18.70 47.20 -4.84
CA ASN A 241 19.67 47.49 -5.90
C ASN A 241 19.47 48.91 -6.46
N ARG A 242 18.23 49.35 -6.67
CA ARG A 242 17.95 50.74 -7.10
C ARG A 242 18.42 51.78 -6.07
N ILE A 243 18.25 51.50 -4.78
CA ILE A 243 18.72 52.39 -3.70
C ILE A 243 20.25 52.41 -3.68
N GLN A 244 20.89 51.25 -3.80
CA GLN A 244 22.34 51.13 -3.84
C GLN A 244 22.93 51.87 -5.05
N ASP A 245 22.35 51.70 -6.24
CA ASP A 245 22.77 52.41 -7.46
C ASP A 245 22.61 53.93 -7.31
N ARG A 246 21.50 54.39 -6.72
CA ARG A 246 21.33 55.82 -6.39
C ARG A 246 22.40 56.31 -5.41
N GLY A 247 22.68 55.53 -4.36
CA GLY A 247 23.72 55.87 -3.37
C GLY A 247 25.12 55.93 -3.98
N LEU A 248 25.46 54.99 -4.86
CA LEU A 248 26.73 54.97 -5.59
C LEU A 248 26.86 56.18 -6.53
N ASN A 249 25.79 56.49 -7.27
CA ASN A 249 25.77 57.67 -8.14
C ASN A 249 25.89 58.98 -7.36
N GLU A 250 25.29 59.05 -6.17
CA GLU A 250 25.36 60.21 -5.27
C GLU A 250 26.78 60.38 -4.72
N LEU A 251 27.41 59.30 -4.26
CA LEU A 251 28.80 59.33 -3.80
C LEU A 251 29.76 59.73 -4.94
N ALA A 252 29.55 59.20 -6.14
CA ALA A 252 30.34 59.56 -7.32
C ALA A 252 30.15 61.04 -7.70
N ALA A 253 28.93 61.59 -7.59
CA ALA A 253 28.66 63.00 -7.80
C ALA A 253 29.40 63.88 -6.77
N GLN A 254 29.38 63.49 -5.50
CA GLN A 254 30.09 64.21 -4.43
C GLN A 254 31.61 64.17 -4.61
N GLN A 255 32.17 63.01 -4.97
CA GLN A 255 33.61 62.89 -5.23
C GLN A 255 34.06 63.76 -6.39
N GLU A 256 33.34 63.75 -7.51
CA GLU A 256 33.69 64.57 -8.67
C GLU A 256 33.47 66.07 -8.40
N ALA A 257 32.41 66.42 -7.66
CA ALA A 257 32.19 67.79 -7.22
C ALA A 257 33.30 68.28 -6.29
N MET A 258 33.78 67.44 -5.38
CA MET A 258 34.91 67.76 -4.49
C MET A 258 36.19 67.96 -5.28
N LYS A 259 36.48 67.09 -6.26
CA LYS A 259 37.64 67.23 -7.14
C LYS A 259 37.59 68.55 -7.91
N ARG A 260 36.44 68.88 -8.52
CA ARG A 260 36.22 70.16 -9.22
C ARG A 260 36.34 71.35 -8.29
N TYR A 261 35.83 71.26 -7.06
CA TYR A 261 35.96 72.31 -6.05
C TYR A 261 37.43 72.56 -5.71
N VAL A 262 38.19 71.51 -5.43
CA VAL A 262 39.64 71.62 -5.14
C VAL A 262 40.35 72.27 -6.33
N ASP A 263 40.11 71.82 -7.55
CA ASP A 263 40.74 72.39 -8.75
C ASP A 263 40.39 73.86 -8.97
N LEU A 264 39.14 74.27 -8.74
CA LEU A 264 38.69 75.66 -8.87
C LEU A 264 39.16 76.57 -7.73
N SER A 265 39.40 76.00 -6.55
CA SER A 265 39.88 76.72 -5.36
C SER A 265 41.39 76.95 -5.35
N ARG A 266 42.13 76.36 -6.30
CA ARG A 266 43.59 76.49 -6.33
C ARG A 266 43.99 77.96 -6.46
N PRO A 267 44.85 78.47 -5.56
CA PRO A 267 45.29 79.86 -5.65
C PRO A 267 46.12 80.06 -6.92
N SER A 268 45.86 81.17 -7.61
CA SER A 268 46.64 81.58 -8.77
C SER A 268 47.42 82.83 -8.41
N SER A 269 48.72 82.85 -8.70
CA SER A 269 49.57 84.02 -8.48
C SER A 269 50.16 84.45 -9.81
N VAL A 270 50.13 85.75 -10.08
CA VAL A 270 50.76 86.34 -11.26
C VAL A 270 51.53 87.58 -10.82
N THR A 271 52.74 87.72 -11.34
CA THR A 271 53.51 88.95 -11.20
C THR A 271 53.57 89.64 -12.54
N VAL A 272 53.05 90.86 -12.62
CA VAL A 272 52.99 91.65 -13.84
C VAL A 272 53.93 92.86 -13.70
N SER A 273 54.72 93.08 -14.74
CA SER A 273 55.62 94.25 -14.90
C SER A 273 55.41 94.96 -16.24
N THR A 274 54.49 94.44 -17.07
CA THR A 274 54.11 94.97 -18.37
C THR A 274 52.71 95.58 -18.28
N TRP A 275 52.38 96.54 -19.14
CA TRP A 275 51.08 97.22 -19.14
C TRP A 275 49.95 96.39 -19.78
N ASP A 276 50.22 95.14 -20.14
CA ASP A 276 49.25 94.23 -20.77
C ASP A 276 48.37 93.55 -19.72
N PRO A 277 47.07 93.32 -20.00
CA PRO A 277 46.19 92.61 -19.08
C PRO A 277 46.60 91.15 -18.93
N VAL A 278 46.64 90.63 -17.71
CA VAL A 278 46.97 89.22 -17.42
C VAL A 278 45.93 88.60 -16.49
N TRP A 279 45.66 87.32 -16.66
CA TRP A 279 44.73 86.56 -15.83
C TRP A 279 45.45 85.86 -14.67
N ALA A 280 45.04 86.17 -13.44
CA ALA A 280 45.40 85.43 -12.24
C ALA A 280 44.19 84.57 -11.83
N GLY A 281 44.07 83.39 -12.44
CA GLY A 281 42.91 82.52 -12.25
C GLY A 281 41.63 83.18 -12.80
N PRO A 282 40.58 83.38 -11.98
CA PRO A 282 39.34 84.00 -12.43
C PRO A 282 39.36 85.54 -12.45
N VAL A 283 40.44 86.17 -11.97
CA VAL A 283 40.58 87.64 -11.92
C VAL A 283 41.50 88.12 -13.04
N GLN A 284 41.02 89.08 -13.82
CA GLN A 284 41.83 89.81 -14.78
C GLN A 284 42.48 91.01 -14.09
N VAL A 285 43.79 91.12 -14.19
CA VAL A 285 44.58 92.25 -13.71
C VAL A 285 44.89 93.13 -14.92
N SER A 286 44.51 94.41 -14.85
CA SER A 286 44.74 95.40 -15.90
C SER A 286 45.25 96.71 -15.33
N TYR A 287 45.86 97.55 -16.18
CA TYR A 287 46.52 98.78 -15.78
C TYR A 287 45.98 99.96 -16.59
N PRO A 288 44.86 100.57 -16.17
CA PRO A 288 44.27 101.69 -16.91
C PRO A 288 45.16 102.95 -16.88
N SER A 289 46.00 103.11 -15.85
CA SER A 289 46.95 104.23 -15.74
C SER A 289 48.18 103.84 -14.90
N ARG A 290 49.22 104.70 -14.88
CA ARG A 290 50.49 104.40 -14.20
C ARG A 290 50.40 104.29 -12.67
N ASN A 291 49.33 104.77 -12.06
CA ASN A 291 49.10 104.78 -10.61
C ASN A 291 47.83 104.03 -10.19
N GLN A 292 47.19 103.29 -11.12
CA GLN A 292 45.98 102.53 -10.86
C GLN A 292 46.09 101.11 -11.42
N VAL A 293 45.62 100.14 -10.66
CA VAL A 293 45.43 98.75 -11.10
C VAL A 293 43.94 98.48 -11.08
N GLU A 294 43.42 97.78 -12.07
CA GLU A 294 42.04 97.29 -12.10
C GLU A 294 42.03 95.77 -12.02
N LEU A 295 41.31 95.26 -11.03
CA LEU A 295 41.03 93.84 -10.85
C LEU A 295 39.58 93.59 -11.25
N TYR A 296 39.35 92.72 -12.22
CA TYR A 296 38.01 92.32 -12.66
C TYR A 296 37.79 90.83 -12.43
N LEU A 297 36.76 90.46 -11.65
CA LEU A 297 36.40 89.06 -11.44
C LEU A 297 35.36 88.62 -12.48
N LYS A 298 35.73 87.66 -13.35
CA LYS A 298 34.83 87.14 -14.38
C LYS A 298 33.58 86.49 -13.77
N HIS A 299 32.41 86.78 -14.34
CA HIS A 299 31.18 86.11 -13.95
C HIS A 299 31.23 84.60 -14.28
N SER A 300 30.92 83.76 -13.30
CA SER A 300 30.89 82.30 -13.43
C SER A 300 29.82 81.72 -12.52
N PRO A 301 29.06 80.70 -12.96
CA PRO A 301 28.08 80.04 -12.09
C PRO A 301 28.72 79.24 -10.95
N TYR A 302 30.03 79.00 -10.99
CA TYR A 302 30.78 78.21 -10.00
C TYR A 302 31.67 79.06 -9.09
N ILE A 303 31.97 80.31 -9.46
CA ILE A 303 32.84 81.21 -8.70
C ILE A 303 31.99 82.40 -8.30
N ILE A 304 31.69 82.52 -7.01
CA ILE A 304 30.82 83.56 -6.46
C ILE A 304 31.62 84.78 -5.98
N GLY A 305 32.92 84.61 -5.76
CA GLY A 305 33.81 85.68 -5.36
C GLY A 305 35.28 85.29 -5.49
N ALA A 306 36.17 86.20 -5.12
CA ALA A 306 37.59 85.94 -4.98
C ALA A 306 38.18 86.87 -3.93
N SER A 307 39.05 86.34 -3.07
CA SER A 307 39.88 87.15 -2.19
C SER A 307 41.23 87.38 -2.87
N VAL A 308 41.64 88.63 -3.01
CA VAL A 308 42.82 89.04 -3.75
C VAL A 308 43.79 89.72 -2.80
N LEU A 309 45.03 89.23 -2.78
CA LEU A 309 46.15 89.85 -2.09
C LEU A 309 47.13 90.40 -3.13
N GLY A 310 47.29 91.71 -3.16
CA GLY A 310 48.20 92.39 -4.06
C GLY A 310 49.38 93.01 -3.31
N ILE A 311 50.59 92.82 -3.84
CA ILE A 311 51.80 93.50 -3.38
C ILE A 311 52.41 94.22 -4.59
N ALA A 312 52.45 95.54 -4.50
CA ALA A 312 52.95 96.41 -5.55
C ALA A 312 54.25 97.11 -5.14
N ARG A 313 55.24 97.13 -6.04
CA ARG A 313 56.46 97.94 -5.94
C ARG A 313 56.24 99.28 -6.62
N VAL A 314 56.66 100.36 -5.97
CA VAL A 314 56.35 101.73 -6.38
C VAL A 314 57.65 102.51 -6.60
N ASN A 315 57.69 103.37 -7.62
CA ASN A 315 58.92 104.04 -8.07
C ASN A 315 59.43 105.18 -7.17
N ALA A 316 58.60 105.72 -6.27
CA ALA A 316 58.92 106.98 -5.57
C ALA A 316 60.02 106.85 -4.51
N LEU A 317 60.24 105.65 -3.93
CA LEU A 317 61.26 105.37 -2.91
C LEU A 317 61.79 103.94 -3.07
N SER A 318 63.12 103.79 -3.21
CA SER A 318 63.79 102.48 -3.26
C SER A 318 63.45 101.67 -2.00
N GLY A 319 62.69 100.57 -2.16
CA GLY A 319 62.30 99.67 -1.07
C GLY A 319 60.86 99.84 -0.56
N TYR A 320 60.06 100.74 -1.14
CA TYR A 320 58.65 100.89 -0.75
C TYR A 320 57.74 99.86 -1.47
N SER A 321 56.92 99.16 -0.69
CA SER A 321 55.89 98.22 -1.17
C SER A 321 54.52 98.62 -0.66
N PHE A 322 53.55 98.72 -1.57
CA PHE A 322 52.14 98.91 -1.25
C PHE A 322 51.42 97.56 -1.27
N SER A 323 50.81 97.18 -0.16
CA SER A 323 49.98 95.97 -0.08
C SER A 323 48.51 96.33 -0.02
N PHE A 324 47.67 95.59 -0.74
CA PHE A 324 46.22 95.72 -0.66
C PHE A 324 45.55 94.35 -0.61
N THR A 325 44.37 94.30 0.00
CA THR A 325 43.50 93.14 0.04
C THR A 325 42.13 93.54 -0.49
N ALA A 326 41.53 92.69 -1.32
CA ALA A 326 40.20 92.93 -1.87
C ALA A 326 39.38 91.65 -1.84
N ASP A 327 38.18 91.73 -1.27
CA ASP A 327 37.18 90.69 -1.42
C ASP A 327 36.22 91.12 -2.52
N MET A 328 36.22 90.35 -3.61
CA MET A 328 35.45 90.64 -4.82
C MET A 328 34.28 89.68 -4.95
N THR A 329 33.14 90.20 -5.39
CA THR A 329 31.99 89.40 -5.84
C THR A 329 32.03 89.20 -7.35
N ALA A 330 31.45 88.11 -7.86
CA ALA A 330 31.49 87.81 -9.29
C ALA A 330 30.90 88.94 -10.15
N GLY A 331 31.67 89.43 -11.12
CA GLY A 331 31.29 90.57 -11.97
C GLY A 331 31.69 91.95 -11.44
N GLN A 332 32.32 92.01 -10.25
CA GLN A 332 32.81 93.25 -9.66
C GLN A 332 34.18 93.64 -10.21
N THR A 333 34.41 94.95 -10.33
CA THR A 333 35.74 95.54 -10.56
C THR A 333 36.21 96.24 -9.28
N PHE A 334 37.48 96.06 -8.92
CA PHE A 334 38.12 96.71 -7.78
C PHE A 334 39.39 97.43 -8.25
N THR A 335 39.54 98.71 -7.86
CA THR A 335 40.59 99.58 -8.39
C THR A 335 41.43 100.17 -7.25
N PRO A 336 42.49 99.50 -6.78
CA PRO A 336 43.42 100.09 -5.82
C PRO A 336 44.24 101.20 -6.50
N GLN A 337 44.48 102.28 -5.74
CA GLN A 337 45.25 103.44 -6.20
C GLN A 337 46.36 103.77 -5.19
N VAL A 338 47.51 104.18 -5.70
CA VAL A 338 48.66 104.58 -4.87
C VAL A 338 49.05 106.02 -5.19
N GLY A 339 48.72 106.94 -4.27
CA GLY A 339 49.14 108.34 -4.29
C GLY A 339 48.82 109.14 -5.56
N GLY A 340 49.10 110.44 -5.54
CA GLY A 340 48.95 111.31 -6.71
C GLY A 340 50.17 111.36 -7.64
N PHE A 341 51.36 111.06 -7.11
CA PHE A 341 52.65 111.23 -7.78
C PHE A 341 53.48 109.94 -7.90
N GLU A 342 52.92 108.82 -7.43
CA GLU A 342 53.59 107.54 -7.35
C GLU A 342 53.16 106.64 -8.52
N SER A 343 54.08 105.85 -9.08
CA SER A 343 53.77 104.92 -10.18
C SER A 343 54.12 103.49 -9.81
N PHE A 344 53.25 102.56 -10.22
CA PHE A 344 53.49 101.14 -10.11
C PHE A 344 54.61 100.71 -11.05
N ASN A 345 55.55 99.93 -10.53
CA ASN A 345 56.64 99.31 -11.28
C ASN A 345 56.35 97.83 -11.54
N GLN A 346 55.90 97.13 -10.49
CA GLN A 346 55.60 95.70 -10.56
C GLN A 346 54.50 95.39 -9.55
N VAL A 347 53.52 94.57 -9.91
CA VAL A 347 52.49 94.09 -8.98
C VAL A 347 52.44 92.57 -9.01
N SER A 348 52.54 91.96 -7.83
CA SER A 348 52.24 90.55 -7.64
C SER A 348 50.86 90.42 -7.05
N VAL A 349 49.98 89.67 -7.72
CA VAL A 349 48.60 89.45 -7.32
C VAL A 349 48.40 87.96 -7.08
N THR A 350 48.00 87.61 -5.86
CA THR A 350 47.59 86.26 -5.47
C THR A 350 46.09 86.23 -5.28
N VAL A 351 45.41 85.32 -5.98
CA VAL A 351 43.95 85.22 -6.01
C VAL A 351 43.54 83.89 -5.40
N HIS A 352 42.66 83.96 -4.41
CA HIS A 352 41.98 82.83 -3.78
C HIS A 352 40.50 82.85 -4.21
N PRO A 353 40.09 81.99 -5.16
CA PRO A 353 38.70 81.92 -5.61
C PRO A 353 37.77 81.43 -4.50
N ILE A 354 36.59 82.06 -4.40
CA ILE A 354 35.49 81.60 -3.55
C ILE A 354 34.51 80.83 -4.44
N VAL A 355 34.51 79.50 -4.27
CA VAL A 355 33.82 78.55 -5.14
C VAL A 355 32.48 78.14 -4.51
N ASN A 356 31.42 78.09 -5.33
CA ASN A 356 30.11 77.60 -4.90
C ASN A 356 30.00 76.08 -5.09
N PHE A 357 30.28 75.33 -4.01
CA PHE A 357 30.19 73.87 -4.03
C PHE A 357 28.78 73.36 -4.36
N ALA A 358 27.72 74.03 -3.90
CA ALA A 358 26.34 73.61 -4.17
C ALA A 358 26.00 73.69 -5.67
N ALA A 359 26.49 74.72 -6.37
CA ALA A 359 26.32 74.84 -7.81
C ALA A 359 27.06 73.72 -8.58
N ILE A 360 28.27 73.35 -8.14
CA ILE A 360 29.02 72.24 -8.73
C ILE A 360 28.33 70.91 -8.46
N LEU A 361 27.92 70.66 -7.20
CA LEU A 361 27.27 69.41 -6.80
C LEU A 361 25.95 69.19 -7.53
N SER A 362 25.11 70.24 -7.66
CA SER A 362 23.85 70.15 -8.39
C SER A 362 24.04 69.81 -9.87
N GLU A 363 25.09 70.35 -10.50
CA GLU A 363 25.43 69.99 -11.88
C GLU A 363 25.89 68.52 -11.98
N GLU A 364 26.74 68.06 -11.06
CA GLU A 364 27.25 66.69 -11.05
C GLU A 364 26.17 65.65 -10.72
N ARG A 365 25.19 65.99 -9.87
CA ARG A 365 23.98 65.20 -9.64
C ARG A 365 23.13 65.10 -10.89
N ARG A 366 22.88 66.23 -11.57
CA ARG A 366 22.08 66.28 -12.80
C ARG A 366 22.67 65.43 -13.93
N LYS A 367 24.00 65.44 -14.12
CA LYS A 367 24.69 64.58 -15.12
C LYS A 367 24.44 63.08 -14.90
N ARG A 368 24.17 62.68 -13.66
CA ARG A 368 23.96 61.28 -13.26
C ARG A 368 22.48 60.94 -13.06
N GLY A 369 21.56 61.83 -13.48
CA GLY A 369 20.12 61.59 -13.37
C GLY A 369 19.58 61.64 -11.94
N LEU A 370 20.33 62.21 -11.00
CA LEU A 370 19.89 62.47 -9.63
C LEU A 370 19.23 63.84 -9.62
N GLN A 371 17.90 63.88 -9.48
CA GLN A 371 17.12 65.11 -9.30
C GLN A 371 16.81 65.34 -7.83
#